data_AF-A0A948IUS7-F1
#
_entry.id   AF-A0A948IUS7-F1
#
_cell.length_a   1.000
_cell.length_b   1.000
_cell.length_c   1.000
_cell.angle_alpha   90.00
_cell.angle_beta   90.00
_cell.angle_gamma   90.00
#
_symmetry.space_group_name_H-M   'P 1'
#
loop_
_entity.id
_entity.type
_entity.pdbx_description
1 polymer ?
#
loop_
_entity_poly.entity_id
_entity_poly.type
_entity_poly.pdbx_seq_one_letter_code
_entity_poly.pdbx_strand_id
1 'polypeptide(L)' 'MSFWKRLAPYFLIGPISGPLLAGVVFNVRGGRPVLAMLYAIALIAFVVLLPLVVARLGLKLI' A
#
# COMPACT_ATOMS: atom_id res chain seq x y z
N MET A 1 -13.85 -17.58 4.42
CA MET A 1 -13.90 -16.44 3.48
C MET A 1 -12.57 -16.34 2.75
N SER A 2 -12.55 -16.32 1.41
CA SER A 2 -11.31 -16.34 0.61
C SER A 2 -10.45 -15.09 0.83
N PHE A 3 -9.13 -15.25 0.82
CA PHE A 3 -8.14 -14.17 0.91
C PHE A 3 -8.40 -13.05 -0.12
N TRP A 4 -8.66 -13.44 -1.37
CA TRP A 4 -8.93 -12.50 -2.47
C TRP A 4 -10.21 -11.69 -2.24
N LYS A 5 -11.27 -12.30 -1.68
CA LYS A 5 -12.52 -11.60 -1.37
C LYS A 5 -12.33 -10.56 -0.25
N ARG A 6 -11.36 -10.76 0.64
CA ARG A 6 -11.01 -9.78 1.69
C ARG A 6 -10.15 -8.63 1.15
N LEU A 7 -9.31 -8.88 0.16
CA LEU A 7 -8.41 -7.88 -0.43
C LEU A 7 -9.09 -7.04 -1.52
N ALA A 8 -10.03 -7.62 -2.27
CA ALA A 8 -10.81 -7.01 -3.35
C ALA A 8 -11.27 -5.56 -3.07
N PRO A 9 -11.94 -5.25 -1.94
CA PRO A 9 -12.40 -3.88 -1.69
C PRO A 9 -11.26 -2.85 -1.55
N TYR A 10 -10.07 -3.27 -1.13
CA TYR A 10 -8.93 -2.36 -0.97
C TYR A 10 -8.29 -1.97 -2.30
N PHE A 11 -8.46 -2.78 -3.36
CA PHE A 11 -7.93 -2.45 -4.69
C PHE A 11 -8.57 -1.19 -5.32
N LEU A 12 -9.69 -0.71 -4.79
CA LEU A 12 -10.27 0.58 -5.17
C LEU A 12 -9.31 1.75 -4.90
N ILE A 13 -8.39 1.62 -3.95
CA ILE A 13 -7.39 2.64 -3.59
C ILE A 13 -6.19 2.60 -4.55
N GLY A 14 -6.00 1.47 -5.24
CA GLY A 14 -4.95 1.27 -6.22
C GLY A 14 -4.30 -0.11 -6.11
N PRO A 15 -3.56 -0.53 -7.16
CA PRO A 15 -2.97 -1.87 -7.24
C PRO A 15 -1.88 -2.13 -6.20
N ILE A 16 -1.22 -1.08 -5.72
CA ILE A 16 -0.13 -1.16 -4.73
C ILE A 16 -0.59 -0.61 -3.37
N SER A 17 -1.18 0.58 -3.37
CA SER A 17 -1.70 1.27 -2.18
C SER A 17 -2.80 0.47 -1.46
N GLY A 18 -3.67 -0.21 -2.21
CA GLY A 18 -4.74 -1.04 -1.69
C GLY A 18 -4.26 -2.19 -0.81
N PRO A 19 -3.45 -3.13 -1.34
CA PRO A 19 -2.86 -4.21 -0.54
C PRO A 19 -2.06 -3.72 0.67
N LEU A 20 -1.35 -2.60 0.56
CA LEU A 20 -0.62 -2.01 1.68
C LEU A 20 -1.57 -1.54 2.80
N LEU A 21 -2.65 -0.83 2.44
CA LEU A 21 -3.66 -0.42 3.42
C LEU A 21 -4.39 -1.62 4.04
N ALA A 22 -4.70 -2.65 3.24
CA ALA A 22 -5.28 -3.88 3.74
C ALA A 22 -4.36 -4.55 4.78
N GLY A 23 -3.05 -4.55 4.52
CA GLY A 23 -2.02 -5.01 5.45
C GLY A 23 -2.04 -4.25 6.78
N VAL A 24 -2.21 -2.92 6.77
CA VAL A 24 -2.40 -2.14 7.99
C VAL A 24 -3.64 -2.61 8.75
N VAL A 25 -4.80 -2.60 8.09
CA VAL A 25 -6.09 -2.90 8.74
C VAL A 25 -6.13 -4.32 9.32
N PHE A 26 -5.63 -5.32 8.58
CA PHE A 26 -5.65 -6.71 9.05
C PHE A 26 -4.66 -6.97 10.17
N ASN A 27 -3.49 -6.34 10.16
CA ASN A 27 -2.52 -6.51 11.24
C ASN A 27 -2.94 -5.76 12.51
N VAL A 28 -3.57 -4.58 12.40
CA VAL A 28 -4.20 -3.90 13.56
C VAL A 28 -5.30 -4.77 14.16
N ARG A 29 -6.24 -5.26 13.33
CA ARG A 29 -7.34 -6.12 13.79
C ARG A 29 -6.84 -7.47 14.34
N GLY A 30 -5.69 -7.93 13.89
CA GLY A 30 -5.07 -9.18 14.32
C GLY A 30 -4.14 -9.06 15.52
N GLY A 31 -4.08 -7.89 16.19
CA GLY A 31 -3.22 -7.69 17.37
C GLY A 31 -1.72 -7.70 17.06
N ARG A 32 -1.32 -7.41 15.82
CA ARG A 32 0.07 -7.40 15.33
C ARG A 32 0.52 -5.95 15.03
N PRO A 33 0.72 -5.11 16.06
CA PRO A 33 0.93 -3.67 15.88
C PRO A 33 2.21 -3.33 15.12
N VAL A 34 3.29 -4.09 15.34
CA VAL A 34 4.58 -3.88 14.64
C VAL A 34 4.40 -4.07 13.14
N LEU A 35 3.76 -5.18 12.72
CA LEU A 35 3.52 -5.43 11.30
C LEU A 35 2.60 -4.37 10.70
N ALA A 36 1.54 -3.97 11.41
CA ALA A 36 0.68 -2.88 10.95
C ALA A 36 1.46 -1.59 10.70
N MET A 37 2.38 -1.25 11.61
CA MET A 37 3.23 -0.07 11.48
C MET A 37 4.20 -0.17 10.31
N LEU A 38 4.80 -1.34 10.07
CA LEU A 38 5.66 -1.56 8.90
C LEU A 38 4.88 -1.38 7.58
N TYR A 39 3.66 -1.90 7.51
CA TYR A 39 2.78 -1.68 6.35
C TYR A 39 2.39 -0.20 6.18
N ALA A 40 2.16 0.52 7.29
CA ALA A 40 1.85 1.95 7.24
C ALA A 40 3.05 2.78 6.77
N ILE A 41 4.25 2.49 7.28
CA ILE A 41 5.50 3.13 6.84
C ILE A 41 5.72 2.88 5.35
N ALA A 42 5.55 1.64 4.88
CA ALA A 42 5.69 1.30 3.47
C ALA A 42 4.68 2.07 2.59
N LEU A 43 3.43 2.20 3.05
CA LEU A 43 2.41 2.99 2.34
C LEU A 43 2.78 4.48 2.25
N ILE A 44 3.26 5.07 3.35
CA ILE A 44 3.71 6.47 3.37
C ILE A 44 4.92 6.66 2.46
N ALA A 45 5.93 5.78 2.56
CA ALA A 45 7.11 5.83 1.72
C ALA A 45 6.75 5.72 0.24
N PHE A 46 5.81 4.83 -0.11
CA PHE A 46 5.29 4.72 -1.47
C PHE A 46 4.68 6.04 -1.95
N VAL A 47 3.80 6.66 -1.16
CA VAL A 47 3.15 7.93 -1.51
C VAL A 47 4.16 9.07 -1.67
N VAL A 48 5.18 9.15 -0.80
CA VAL A 48 6.21 10.20 -0.83
C VAL A 48 7.22 10.00 -1.96
N LEU A 49 7.57 8.76 -2.30
CA LEU A 49 8.53 8.45 -3.36
C LEU A 49 7.89 8.42 -4.75
N LEU A 50 6.56 8.22 -4.84
CA LEU A 50 5.86 8.16 -6.13
C LEU A 50 6.14 9.37 -7.02
N PRO A 51 6.05 10.64 -6.54
CA PRO A 51 6.32 11.81 -7.37
C PRO A 51 7.74 11.82 -7.92
N LEU A 52 8.71 11.38 -7.13
CA LEU A 52 10.12 11.26 -7.54
C LEU A 52 10.31 10.22 -8.63
N VAL A 53 9.68 9.05 -8.49
CA VAL A 53 9.72 7.98 -9.49
C VAL A 53 9.02 8.44 -10.77
N VAL A 54 7.84 9.05 -10.66
CA VAL A 54 7.06 9.57 -11.80
C VAL A 54 7.84 10.67 -12.52
N ALA A 55 8.44 11.62 -11.80
CA ALA A 55 9.27 12.66 -12.39
C ALA A 55 10.47 12.08 -13.14
N ARG A 56 11.16 11.09 -12.55
CA ARG A 56 12.31 10.44 -13.18
C ARG A 56 11.94 9.63 -14.42
N LEU A 57 10.78 8.98 -14.42
CA LEU A 57 10.27 8.25 -15.58
C LEU A 57 9.80 9.22 -16.68
N GLY A 58 9.11 10.31 -16.31
CA GLY A 58 8.69 11.37 -17.24
C GLY A 58 9.87 12.05 -17.93
N LEU A 59 10.94 12.36 -17.20
CA LEU A 59 12.19 12.92 -17.75
C LEU A 59 12.94 11.96 -18.68
N LYS A 60 12.65 10.66 -18.65
CA LYS A 60 13.23 9.66 -19.56
C LYS A 60 12.37 9.38 -20.79
N LEU A 61 11.14 9.89 -20.83
CA LEU A 61 10.20 9.74 -21.94
C LEU A 61 10.28 10.89 -22.94
N ILE A 62 10.91 12.00 -22.56
CA ILE A 62 11.26 13.16 -23.41
C ILE A 62 12.72 13.00 -23.84
#